data_AF-A0A7W8E0M1-F1
#
_entry.id   AF-A0A7W8E0M1-F1
#
_cell.length_a   1.000
_cell.length_b   1.000
_cell.length_c   1.000
_cell.angle_alpha   90.00
_cell.angle_beta   90.00
_cell.angle_gamma   90.00
#
_symmetry.space_group_name_H-M   'P 1'
#
loop_
_entity.id
_entity.type
_entity.pdbx_description
1 polymer ?
#
loop_
_entity_poly.entity_id
_entity_poly.type
_entity_poly.pdbx_seq_one_letter_code
_entity_poly.pdbx_strand_id
1 'polypeptide(L)'
;MVELLQLIGPQLKRPRSDTLNGSTHANMKELRFDADRGVWRVAYAFDPERKAILLVAGDKSGGSGRRFYKILIEKADRRFSQHLAELKTMRRKT
;
A
#
# COMPACT_ATOMS: atom_id res chain seq x y z
N MET A 1 -8.21 -3.31 -10.67
CA MET A 1 -6.99 -2.56 -10.27
C MET A 1 -5.82 -3.45 -9.88
N VAL A 2 -6.03 -4.51 -9.10
CA VAL A 2 -4.96 -5.43 -8.69
C VAL A 2 -4.30 -6.11 -9.89
N GLU A 3 -5.07 -6.49 -10.92
CA GLU A 3 -4.55 -7.09 -12.16
C GLU A 3 -3.49 -6.22 -12.85
N LEU A 4 -3.68 -4.90 -12.86
CA LEU A 4 -2.71 -3.97 -13.44
C LEU A 4 -1.40 -3.95 -12.64
N LEU A 5 -1.50 -4.02 -11.31
CA LEU A 5 -0.33 -4.14 -10.43
C LEU A 5 0.37 -5.49 -10.62
N GLN A 6 -0.38 -6.57 -10.84
CA GLN A 6 0.20 -7.89 -11.13
C GLN A 6 0.93 -7.91 -12.47
N LEU A 7 0.35 -7.30 -13.51
CA LEU A 7 0.92 -7.26 -14.85
C LEU A 7 2.17 -6.37 -14.94
N ILE A 8 2.13 -5.17 -14.34
CA ILE A 8 3.17 -4.15 -14.49
C ILE A 8 4.17 -4.18 -13.32
N GLY A 9 3.74 -4.61 -12.15
CA GLY A 9 4.58 -4.69 -10.95
C GLY A 9 5.10 -3.31 -10.48
N PRO A 10 6.36 -3.21 -10.05
CA PRO A 10 6.92 -1.99 -9.46
C PRO A 10 7.01 -0.81 -10.44
N GLN A 11 6.86 -1.06 -11.74
CA GLN A 11 6.86 -0.03 -12.78
C GLN A 11 5.48 0.63 -12.97
N LEU A 12 4.46 0.24 -12.20
CA LEU A 12 3.17 0.92 -12.23
C LEU A 12 3.34 2.35 -11.67
N LYS A 13 3.05 3.34 -12.50
CA LYS A 13 3.23 4.78 -12.19
C LYS A 13 1.89 5.53 -12.11
N ARG A 14 1.99 6.85 -11.96
CA ARG A 14 0.84 7.75 -12.06
C ARG A 14 0.15 7.58 -13.42
N PRO A 15 -1.19 7.72 -13.48
CA PRO A 15 -2.07 8.17 -12.40
C PRO A 15 -2.50 7.07 -11.41
N ARG A 16 -2.22 5.79 -11.71
CA ARG A 16 -2.78 4.63 -11.00
C ARG A 16 -2.01 4.22 -9.75
N SER A 17 -0.73 4.59 -9.66
CA SER A 17 0.10 4.38 -8.49
C SER A 17 0.94 5.61 -8.17
N ASP A 18 1.22 5.82 -6.89
CA ASP A 18 2.13 6.85 -6.41
C ASP A 18 2.83 6.43 -5.11
N THR A 19 3.89 7.13 -4.73
CA THR A 19 4.57 6.92 -3.44
C THR A 19 3.78 7.56 -2.29
N LEU A 20 3.62 6.83 -1.19
CA LEU A 20 3.03 7.36 0.05
C LEU A 20 4.10 8.02 0.92
N ASN A 21 4.27 9.32 0.75
CA ASN A 21 5.21 10.10 1.56
C ASN A 21 4.76 10.17 3.03
N GLY A 22 5.72 10.05 3.95
CA GLY A 22 5.47 10.06 5.40
C GLY A 22 5.33 8.67 6.02
N SER A 23 5.35 7.61 5.20
CA SER A 23 5.54 6.24 5.66
C SER A 23 6.93 6.02 6.26
N THR A 24 7.01 5.22 7.31
CA THR A 24 8.27 4.72 7.88
C THR A 24 8.98 3.72 6.94
N HIS A 25 8.24 3.11 6.01
CA HIS A 25 8.78 2.27 4.95
C HIS A 25 8.94 3.06 3.66
N ALA A 26 10.17 3.21 3.18
CA ALA A 26 10.50 4.05 2.02
C ALA A 26 9.87 3.58 0.69
N ASN A 27 9.48 2.30 0.61
CA ASN A 27 8.87 1.70 -0.59
C ASN A 27 7.33 1.64 -0.54
N MET A 28 6.69 2.28 0.44
CA MET A 28 5.23 2.32 0.57
C MET A 28 4.59 3.14 -0.56
N LYS A 29 3.55 2.58 -1.17
CA LYS A 29 2.84 3.15 -2.33
C LYS A 29 1.33 3.10 -2.15
N GLU A 30 0.61 3.87 -2.95
CA GLU A 30 -0.85 3.82 -3.05
C GLU A 30 -1.30 3.43 -4.45
N LEU A 31 -2.27 2.53 -4.57
CA LEU A 31 -3.11 2.42 -5.77
C LEU A 31 -4.21 3.49 -5.70
N ARG A 32 -4.55 4.06 -6.85
CA ARG A 32 -5.43 5.23 -6.97
C ARG A 32 -6.49 4.95 -8.03
N PHE A 33 -7.76 4.96 -7.63
CA PHE A 33 -8.89 4.74 -8.53
C PHE A 33 -10.19 5.29 -7.94
N ASP A 34 -11.18 5.51 -8.79
CA ASP A 34 -12.53 5.88 -8.39
C ASP A 34 -13.44 4.65 -8.54
N ALA A 35 -14.32 4.45 -7.58
CA ALA A 35 -15.26 3.33 -7.55
C ALA A 35 -16.41 3.63 -6.59
N ASP A 36 -17.61 3.15 -6.89
CA ASP A 36 -18.79 3.32 -6.02
C ASP A 36 -19.01 4.77 -5.55
N ARG A 37 -18.85 5.73 -6.47
CA ARG A 37 -18.92 7.19 -6.20
C ARG A 37 -17.88 7.72 -5.19
N GLY A 38 -16.91 6.92 -4.80
CA GLY A 38 -15.79 7.27 -3.91
C GLY A 38 -14.46 7.40 -4.64
N VAL A 39 -13.48 7.98 -3.94
CA VAL A 39 -12.09 8.19 -4.42
C VAL A 39 -11.18 7.30 -3.57
N TRP A 40 -10.92 6.09 -4.06
CA TRP A 40 -10.28 5.04 -3.29
C TRP A 40 -8.76 5.09 -3.35
N ARG A 41 -8.12 4.83 -2.21
CA ARG A 41 -6.70 4.55 -2.10
C ARG A 41 -6.46 3.21 -1.45
N VAL A 42 -5.52 2.45 -1.99
CA VAL A 42 -5.05 1.20 -1.37
C VAL A 42 -3.56 1.29 -1.13
N ALA A 43 -3.14 1.33 0.12
CA ALA A 43 -1.72 1.29 0.48
C ALA A 43 -1.16 -0.12 0.23
N TYR A 44 0.02 -0.18 -0.36
CA TYR A 44 0.72 -1.42 -0.66
C TYR A 44 2.24 -1.22 -0.66
N ALA A 45 2.98 -2.31 -0.50
CA ALA A 45 4.42 -2.34 -0.66
C ALA A 45 4.86 -3.68 -1.27
N PHE A 46 6.01 -3.70 -1.94
CA PHE A 46 6.65 -4.95 -2.35
C PHE A 46 7.51 -5.46 -1.20
N ASP A 47 7.35 -6.71 -0.83
CA ASP A 47 8.18 -7.37 0.16
C ASP A 47 9.53 -7.84 -0.44
N PRO A 48 10.48 -8.35 0.38
CA PRO A 48 11.76 -8.88 -0.09
C PRO A 48 11.64 -10.08 -1.06
N GLU A 49 10.50 -10.75 -1.13
CA GLU A 49 10.24 -11.83 -2.10
C GLU A 49 9.61 -11.32 -3.40
N ARG A 50 9.56 -9.99 -3.58
CA ARG A 50 8.98 -9.30 -4.74
C ARG A 50 7.47 -9.53 -4.88
N LYS A 51 6.77 -9.81 -3.77
CA LYS A 51 5.31 -9.91 -3.74
C LYS A 51 4.72 -8.56 -3.34
N ALA A 52 3.70 -8.12 -4.08
CA ALA A 52 2.93 -6.94 -3.70
C ALA A 52 1.97 -7.30 -2.57
N ILE A 53 2.12 -6.64 -1.42
CA ILE A 53 1.27 -6.83 -0.25
C ILE A 53 0.29 -5.68 -0.17
N LEU A 54 -1.01 -5.96 -0.31
CA LEU A 54 -2.07 -4.97 -0.15
C LEU A 54 -2.39 -4.83 1.35
N LEU A 55 -2.23 -3.63 1.89
CA LEU A 55 -2.19 -3.42 3.34
C LEU A 55 -3.49 -2.84 3.88
N VAL A 56 -4.03 -1.80 3.25
CA VAL A 56 -5.26 -1.14 3.69
C VAL A 56 -5.89 -0.35 2.56
N ALA A 57 -7.22 -0.39 2.46
CA ALA A 57 -8.01 0.43 1.56
C ALA A 57 -8.77 1.51 2.34
N GLY A 58 -9.03 2.65 1.72
CA GLY A 58 -9.91 3.68 2.26
C GLY A 58 -10.43 4.62 1.18
N ASP A 59 -11.66 5.10 1.38
CA ASP A 59 -12.27 6.15 0.56
C ASP A 59 -11.86 7.53 1.09
N LYS A 60 -11.25 8.33 0.22
CA LYS A 60 -10.77 9.69 0.51
C LYS A 60 -11.88 10.74 0.37
N SER A 61 -13.04 10.39 -0.18
CA SER A 61 -14.14 11.31 -0.53
C SER A 61 -14.72 12.07 0.67
N GLY A 62 -14.74 11.46 1.86
CA GLY A 62 -15.57 11.90 2.99
C GLY A 62 -14.93 12.81 4.05
N GLY A 63 -13.74 13.42 3.84
CA GLY A 63 -13.17 14.27 4.89
C GLY A 63 -11.82 14.93 4.61
N SER A 64 -11.14 15.35 5.68
CA SER A 64 -9.82 16.00 5.61
C SER A 64 -8.78 15.05 5.00
N GLY A 65 -8.25 15.40 3.82
CA GLY A 65 -7.22 14.62 3.14
C GLY A 65 -5.98 14.38 4.00
N ARG A 66 -5.59 15.33 4.86
CA ARG A 66 -4.47 15.16 5.80
C ARG A 66 -4.76 14.06 6.83
N ARG A 67 -5.95 14.08 7.44
CA ARG A 67 -6.35 13.06 8.42
C ARG A 67 -6.49 11.68 7.77
N PHE A 68 -7.04 11.65 6.55
CA PHE A 68 -7.14 10.43 5.76
C PHE A 68 -5.77 9.78 5.56
N TYR A 69 -4.78 10.53 5.04
CA TYR A 69 -3.45 10.00 4.78
C TYR A 69 -2.72 9.59 6.05
N LYS A 70 -2.85 10.37 7.14
CA LYS A 70 -2.29 10.00 8.45
C LYS A 70 -2.77 8.61 8.88
N ILE A 71 -4.09 8.37 8.87
CA ILE A 71 -4.68 7.10 9.29
C ILE A 71 -4.32 5.96 8.33
N LEU A 72 -4.33 6.22 7.02
CA LEU A 72 -3.99 5.22 6.01
C LEU A 72 -2.55 4.73 6.19
N ILE A 73 -1.60 5.66 6.34
CA ILE A 73 -0.17 5.38 6.51
C ILE A 73 0.08 4.66 7.84
N GLU A 74 -0.45 5.15 8.96
CA GLU A 74 -0.29 4.50 10.27
C GLU A 74 -0.74 3.03 10.26
N LYS A 75 -1.87 2.73 9.59
CA LYS A 75 -2.35 1.35 9.43
C LYS A 75 -1.47 0.52 8.50
N ALA A 76 -1.02 1.10 7.38
CA ALA A 76 -0.18 0.43 6.41
C ALA A 76 1.18 0.06 7.02
N ASP A 77 1.82 0.99 7.71
CA ASP A 77 3.14 0.81 8.34
C ASP A 77 3.11 -0.32 9.37
N ARG A 78 2.11 -0.32 10.26
CA ARG A 78 1.96 -1.37 11.26
C ARG A 78 1.81 -2.74 10.61
N ARG A 79 0.94 -2.85 9.60
CA ARG A 79 0.67 -4.12 8.90
C ARG A 79 1.89 -4.61 8.12
N PHE A 80 2.62 -3.71 7.48
CA PHE A 80 3.80 -4.10 6.70
C PHE A 80 4.98 -4.48 7.59
N SER A 81 5.22 -3.75 8.68
CA SER A 81 6.23 -4.15 9.68
C SER A 81 5.97 -5.54 10.24
N GLN A 82 4.70 -5.86 10.52
CA GLN A 82 4.29 -7.19 10.96
C GLN A 82 4.59 -8.26 9.90
N HIS A 83 4.18 -8.02 8.64
CA HIS A 83 4.47 -8.94 7.52
C HIS A 83 5.97 -9.23 7.39
N LEU A 84 6.81 -8.19 7.45
CA LEU A 84 8.26 -8.35 7.35
C LEU A 84 8.87 -9.17 8.50
N ALA A 85 8.34 -9.00 9.72
CA ALA A 85 8.79 -9.76 10.89
C ALA A 85 8.41 -11.25 10.79
N GLU A 86 7.20 -11.54 10.32
CA GLU A 86 6.72 -12.90 10.07
C GLU A 86 7.53 -13.58 8.96
N LEU A 87 7.75 -12.87 7.85
CA LEU A 87 8.55 -13.36 6.71
C LEU A 87 10.00 -13.68 7.12
N LYS A 88 10.62 -12.82 7.94
CA LYS A 88 11.97 -13.06 8.48
C LYS A 88 12.01 -14.31 9.37
N THR A 89 10.96 -14.56 10.14
CA THR A 89 10.84 -15.75 10.99
C THR A 89 10.72 -17.02 10.15
N MET A 90 9.90 -17.00 9.09
CA MET A 90 9.74 -18.16 8.19
C MET A 90 11.06 -18.51 7.48
N ARG A 91 11.80 -17.51 7.00
CA ARG A 91 13.10 -17.70 6.35
C ARG A 91 14.20 -18.28 7.24
N ARG A 92 14.09 -18.13 8.57
CA ARG A 92 15.04 -18.71 9.53
C ARG A 92 14.76 -20.17 9.86
N LYS A 93 13.56 -20.66 9.54
CA LYS A 93 13.12 -22.03 9.82
C LYS A 93 13.33 -22.98 8.63
N THR A 94 13.66 -22.44 7.46
CA THR A 94 13.96 -23.17 6.22
C THR A 94 15.47 -23.19 6.03
#